data_AF-A0AAD4HIX8-F1
#
_entry.id   AF-A0AAD4HIX8-F1
#
_cell.length_a   1.000
_cell.length_b   1.000
_cell.length_c   1.000
_cell.angle_alpha   90.00
_cell.angle_beta   90.00
_cell.angle_gamma   90.00
#
_symmetry.space_group_name_H-M   'P 1'
#
loop_
_entity.id
_entity.type
_entity.pdbx_description
1 polymer ?
#
loop_
_entity_poly.entity_id
_entity_poly.type
_entity_poly.pdbx_seq_one_letter_code
_entity_poly.pdbx_strand_id
1 'polypeptide(L)'
;MSLSEASVEDIPHPPESSQSLAVVTSESARQKWKIAALEEKLQILESGHAVKQRETNYYVSKGRAIRRTVTLFDNIEDLICENDRRCDLGNEDENTTDEQDRLQTGYIALNHALPWFHPRASDLEYDDYSYMLKKGADAARGDDTSKLKSLVADWINRELKPDSPIDPEDKHYRGFINDTCGRLLCLTELDWNSPTIRAGIRDRADGYVVTEMSWPAFLYEKYTANQDNLEQGLFKSTLLLQAFKAIFTSPSSAREVTADGDAADVIETNRRAKKDFNSCKKVKTHVAQIIKMHAVTARSIAYVACQLRFALSSVSSWRSVDGDFDYIPFWQNIVDFFERPPGRAAQQRVTRLLAWWTSCILYILNSPQLISVS
;
A
#
# COMPACT_ATOMS: atom_id res chain seq x y z
N MET A 1 -17.35 -37.69 62.33
CA MET A 1 -15.95 -37.51 61.89
C MET A 1 -15.96 -36.51 60.75
N SER A 2 -15.35 -35.38 61.05
CA SER A 2 -15.03 -34.25 60.18
C SER A 2 -14.31 -34.67 58.90
N LEU A 3 -14.82 -34.24 57.74
CA LEU A 3 -14.06 -34.19 56.50
C LEU A 3 -13.72 -32.71 56.22
N SER A 4 -12.41 -32.49 56.15
CA SER A 4 -11.70 -31.22 56.11
C SER A 4 -11.81 -30.50 54.77
N GLU A 5 -11.89 -29.18 54.83
CA GLU A 5 -11.61 -28.23 53.74
C GLU A 5 -10.20 -28.43 53.18
N ALA A 6 -10.07 -28.36 51.86
CA ALA A 6 -8.80 -28.14 51.17
C ALA A 6 -9.05 -27.20 49.96
N SER A 7 -8.66 -25.94 50.18
CA SER A 7 -8.08 -24.96 49.27
C SER A 7 -8.22 -25.18 47.75
N VAL A 8 -8.94 -24.26 47.13
CA VAL A 8 -8.87 -23.90 45.71
C VAL A 8 -7.57 -23.15 45.47
N GLU A 9 -6.63 -23.72 44.72
CA GLU A 9 -5.52 -22.99 44.11
C GLU A 9 -5.03 -23.71 42.84
N ASP A 10 -4.64 -22.89 41.86
CA ASP A 10 -3.93 -23.18 40.60
C ASP A 10 -4.67 -23.83 39.42
N ILE A 11 -5.39 -22.99 38.68
CA ILE A 11 -5.58 -23.13 37.23
C ILE A 11 -4.61 -22.15 36.55
N PRO A 12 -3.66 -22.61 35.71
CA PRO A 12 -2.71 -21.72 35.06
C PRO A 12 -3.42 -20.91 33.95
N HIS A 13 -3.43 -19.59 34.12
CA HIS A 13 -3.83 -18.65 33.09
C HIS A 13 -2.83 -18.66 31.91
N PRO A 14 -3.31 -18.51 30.65
CA PRO A 14 -2.43 -18.40 29.50
C PRO A 14 -1.66 -17.08 29.53
N PRO A 15 -0.41 -17.03 29.02
CA PRO A 15 0.36 -15.79 29.03
C PRO A 15 -0.24 -14.79 28.05
N GLU A 16 -0.66 -13.63 28.55
CA GLU A 16 -0.89 -12.42 27.77
C GLU A 16 0.47 -11.93 27.25
N SER A 17 0.66 -11.94 25.93
CA SER A 17 1.84 -11.38 25.28
C SER A 17 1.49 -10.07 24.57
N SER A 18 1.27 -9.01 25.34
CA SER A 18 1.44 -7.63 24.85
C SER A 18 2.92 -7.27 24.99
N GLN A 19 3.75 -7.76 24.06
CA GLN A 19 5.15 -7.34 23.98
C GLN A 19 5.22 -6.02 23.21
N SER A 20 5.54 -4.95 23.93
CA SER A 20 6.07 -3.71 23.36
C SER A 20 7.31 -4.05 22.51
N LEU A 21 7.17 -3.95 21.19
CA LEU A 21 8.23 -4.24 20.21
C LEU A 21 9.20 -3.05 20.11
N ALA A 22 9.90 -2.74 21.19
CA ALA A 22 11.05 -1.86 21.15
C ALA A 22 12.29 -2.62 20.66
N VAL A 23 13.07 -2.02 19.76
CA VAL A 23 14.29 -2.61 19.19
C VAL A 23 15.52 -2.12 19.99
N VAL A 24 16.24 -3.03 20.66
CA VAL A 24 17.34 -2.72 21.63
C VAL A 24 18.74 -2.71 20.97
N THR A 25 19.65 -1.80 21.38
CA THR A 25 21.08 -1.75 20.92
C THR A 25 22.12 -1.48 22.05
N SER A 26 23.34 -2.01 21.94
CA SER A 26 24.39 -1.98 22.98
C SER A 26 25.46 -0.88 22.81
N GLU A 27 26.06 -0.44 23.91
CA GLU A 27 26.96 0.73 23.98
C GLU A 27 28.33 0.56 23.31
N SER A 28 28.91 -0.64 23.41
CA SER A 28 30.19 -0.96 22.77
C SER A 28 30.06 -0.99 21.23
N ALA A 29 28.90 -1.42 20.73
CA ALA A 29 28.59 -1.36 19.31
C ALA A 29 28.48 0.10 18.83
N ARG A 30 27.81 0.97 19.60
CA ARG A 30 27.72 2.42 19.33
C ARG A 30 29.10 3.10 19.20
N GLN A 31 30.09 2.71 20.02
CA GLN A 31 31.43 3.32 19.98
C GLN A 31 32.28 2.85 18.80
N LYS A 32 32.26 1.55 18.47
CA LYS A 32 33.01 1.02 17.31
C LYS A 32 32.44 1.52 15.98
N TRP A 33 31.14 1.79 15.92
CA TRP A 33 30.48 2.36 14.75
C TRP A 33 30.81 3.84 14.55
N LYS A 34 30.91 4.63 15.65
CA LYS A 34 31.36 6.03 15.57
C LYS A 34 32.76 6.19 14.99
N ILE A 35 33.69 5.28 15.30
CA ILE A 35 35.06 5.33 14.78
C ILE A 35 35.06 5.06 13.25
N ALA A 36 34.36 4.02 12.80
CA ALA A 36 34.27 3.69 11.38
C ALA A 36 33.57 4.79 10.55
N ALA A 37 32.53 5.43 11.10
CA ALA A 37 31.82 6.54 10.45
C ALA A 37 32.68 7.81 10.35
N LEU A 38 33.57 8.05 11.32
CA LEU A 38 34.51 9.18 11.29
C LEU A 38 35.63 8.97 10.27
N GLU A 39 36.12 7.73 10.12
CA GLU A 39 37.10 7.35 9.09
C GLU A 39 36.50 7.50 7.67
N GLU A 40 35.23 7.12 7.50
CA GLU A 40 34.49 7.31 6.23
C GLU A 40 34.25 8.80 5.95
N LYS A 41 33.87 9.61 6.95
CA LYS A 41 33.70 11.07 6.79
C LYS A 41 34.99 11.78 6.37
N LEU A 42 36.14 11.37 6.88
CA LEU A 42 37.46 11.89 6.47
C LEU A 42 37.75 11.61 4.99
N GLN A 43 37.40 10.43 4.50
CA GLN A 43 37.60 10.03 3.10
C GLN A 43 36.60 10.69 2.12
N ILE A 44 35.39 11.01 2.60
CA ILE A 44 34.35 11.74 1.86
C ILE A 44 34.71 13.23 1.70
N LEU A 45 35.29 13.84 2.73
CA LEU A 45 35.75 15.23 2.70
C LEU A 45 36.82 15.47 1.61
N GLU A 46 37.62 14.47 1.28
CA GLU A 46 38.65 14.54 0.23
C GLU A 46 38.10 14.41 -1.21
N SER A 47 36.83 14.05 -1.40
CA SER A 47 36.21 13.78 -2.74
C SER A 47 34.92 14.58 -3.03
N GLY A 48 34.70 15.66 -2.28
CA GLY A 48 33.43 16.20 -1.77
C GLY A 48 32.26 16.63 -2.67
N HIS A 49 32.24 16.38 -3.99
CA HIS A 49 31.05 16.72 -4.82
C HIS A 49 30.34 15.51 -5.43
N ALA A 50 31.10 14.58 -6.02
CA ALA A 50 30.52 13.38 -6.64
C ALA A 50 29.91 12.43 -5.60
N VAL A 51 30.48 12.39 -4.39
CA VAL A 51 29.96 11.56 -3.28
C VAL A 51 28.63 12.11 -2.76
N LYS A 52 28.54 13.41 -2.47
CA LYS A 52 27.30 14.06 -2.00
C LYS A 52 26.15 13.90 -3.00
N GLN A 53 26.44 13.97 -4.30
CA GLN A 53 25.45 13.72 -5.36
C GLN A 53 24.99 12.25 -5.42
N ARG A 54 25.91 11.29 -5.25
CA ARG A 54 25.57 9.85 -5.21
C ARG A 54 24.72 9.50 -4.00
N GLU A 55 25.06 10.05 -2.83
CA GLU A 55 24.29 9.90 -1.60
C GLU A 55 22.88 10.50 -1.74
N THR A 56 22.79 11.69 -2.33
CA THR A 56 21.49 12.31 -2.63
C THR A 56 20.62 11.42 -3.50
N ASN A 57 21.18 10.89 -4.59
CA ASN A 57 20.48 9.98 -5.48
C ASN A 57 20.09 8.68 -4.79
N TYR A 58 20.88 8.21 -3.84
CA TYR A 58 20.57 7.02 -3.05
C TYR A 58 19.32 7.23 -2.20
N TYR A 59 19.26 8.27 -1.37
CA TYR A 59 18.10 8.51 -0.50
C TYR A 59 16.85 8.84 -1.30
N VAL A 60 16.95 9.65 -2.36
CA VAL A 60 15.82 9.89 -3.28
C VAL A 60 15.32 8.58 -3.87
N SER A 61 16.21 7.70 -4.32
CA SER A 61 15.82 6.39 -4.86
C SER A 61 15.15 5.50 -3.81
N LYS A 62 15.66 5.48 -2.57
CA LYS A 62 15.07 4.72 -1.45
C LYS A 62 13.70 5.26 -1.03
N GLY A 63 13.52 6.57 -1.03
CA GLY A 63 12.27 7.23 -0.72
C GLY A 63 11.11 6.79 -1.61
N ARG A 64 11.38 6.36 -2.85
CA ARG A 64 10.36 5.92 -3.82
C ARG A 64 9.52 4.73 -3.35
N ALA A 65 9.92 4.01 -2.31
CA ALA A 65 9.13 2.93 -1.71
C ALA A 65 8.08 3.43 -0.70
N ILE A 66 8.28 4.60 -0.10
CA ILE A 66 7.55 5.05 1.11
C ILE A 66 6.07 5.24 0.82
N ARG A 67 5.69 6.10 -0.15
CA ARG A 67 4.26 6.29 -0.49
C ARG A 67 3.57 5.02 -0.95
N ARG A 68 4.32 4.08 -1.54
CA ARG A 68 3.80 2.83 -2.10
C ARG A 68 3.54 1.74 -1.07
N THR A 69 4.27 1.73 0.05
CA THR A 69 4.32 0.56 0.94
C THR A 69 4.29 0.89 2.43
N VAL A 70 4.55 2.14 2.80
CA VAL A 70 4.69 2.59 4.18
C VAL A 70 3.53 3.50 4.55
N THR A 71 3.45 4.70 3.97
CA THR A 71 2.37 5.65 4.28
C THR A 71 2.12 6.57 3.10
N LEU A 72 0.85 6.81 2.78
CA LEU A 72 0.46 7.74 1.72
C LEU A 72 0.40 9.20 2.21
N PHE A 73 0.03 9.43 3.48
CA PHE A 73 -0.31 10.76 3.99
C PHE A 73 0.61 11.26 5.09
N ASP A 74 1.12 10.38 5.96
CA ASP A 74 1.93 10.80 7.11
C ASP A 74 3.32 11.27 6.69
N ASN A 75 3.93 12.16 7.47
CA ASN A 75 5.34 12.50 7.26
C ASN A 75 6.22 11.44 7.93
N ILE A 76 7.42 11.25 7.37
CA ILE A 76 8.44 10.36 7.96
C ILE A 76 8.77 10.82 9.39
N GLU A 77 8.74 12.13 9.59
CA GLU A 77 9.02 12.83 10.84
C GLU A 77 8.04 12.39 11.95
N ASP A 78 6.74 12.38 11.64
CA ASP A 78 5.68 11.95 12.56
C ASP A 78 5.86 10.47 12.98
N LEU A 79 6.25 9.61 12.04
CA LEU A 79 6.54 8.19 12.32
C LEU A 79 7.73 8.03 13.28
N ILE A 80 8.80 8.80 13.08
CA ILE A 80 9.99 8.77 13.94
C ILE A 80 9.62 9.28 15.33
N CYS A 81 8.96 10.43 15.42
CA CYS A 81 8.61 11.06 16.69
C CYS A 81 7.72 10.15 17.55
N GLU A 82 6.76 9.45 16.96
CA GLU A 82 5.94 8.50 17.70
C GLU A 82 6.76 7.31 18.23
N ASN A 83 7.69 6.78 17.43
CA ASN A 83 8.56 5.69 17.89
C ASN A 83 9.50 6.15 19.02
N ASP A 84 10.05 7.36 18.92
CA ASP A 84 10.92 7.93 19.95
C ASP A 84 10.13 8.17 21.25
N ARG A 85 8.90 8.69 21.14
CA ARG A 85 7.98 8.85 22.28
C ARG A 85 7.74 7.53 23.02
N ARG A 86 7.56 6.41 22.31
CA ARG A 86 7.40 5.08 22.92
C ARG A 86 8.69 4.57 23.57
N CYS A 87 9.85 4.86 22.99
CA CYS A 87 11.14 4.54 23.60
C CYS A 87 11.35 5.28 24.92
N ASP A 88 10.95 6.56 24.98
CA ASP A 88 11.11 7.42 26.15
C ASP A 88 10.17 7.04 27.30
N LEU A 89 8.93 6.63 26.99
CA LEU A 89 7.90 6.26 27.97
C LEU A 89 7.96 4.79 28.42
N GLY A 90 8.63 3.93 27.65
CA GLY A 90 8.76 2.50 27.98
C GLY A 90 7.40 1.79 28.08
N ASN A 91 7.16 1.09 29.19
CA ASN A 91 5.90 0.36 29.45
C ASN A 91 4.85 1.20 30.21
N GLU A 92 5.10 2.48 30.49
CA GLU A 92 4.21 3.34 31.28
C GLU A 92 3.09 3.98 30.44
N ASP A 93 3.05 3.70 29.13
CA ASP A 93 2.08 4.27 28.20
C ASP A 93 0.80 3.40 28.11
N GLU A 94 -0.08 3.50 29.11
CA GLU A 94 -1.35 2.75 29.15
C GLU A 94 -2.45 3.37 28.24
N ASN A 95 -2.23 4.55 27.65
CA ASN A 95 -3.26 5.30 26.90
C ASN A 95 -2.77 5.79 25.52
N THR A 96 -2.37 4.88 24.63
CA THR A 96 -2.11 5.22 23.22
C THR A 96 -3.40 5.47 22.45
N THR A 97 -3.43 6.56 21.70
CA THR A 97 -4.51 6.85 20.75
C THR A 97 -4.40 5.99 19.49
N ASP A 98 -5.51 5.80 18.77
CA ASP A 98 -5.53 5.07 17.50
C ASP A 98 -4.56 5.68 16.45
N GLU A 99 -4.43 7.00 16.46
CA GLU A 99 -3.52 7.70 15.55
C GLU A 99 -2.05 7.40 15.87
N GLN A 100 -1.70 7.38 17.16
CA GLN A 100 -0.36 6.98 17.61
C GLN A 100 -0.04 5.53 17.25
N ASP A 101 -1.00 4.60 17.35
CA ASP A 101 -0.82 3.22 16.92
C ASP A 101 -0.62 3.09 15.40
N ARG A 102 -1.32 3.91 14.61
CA ARG A 102 -1.13 3.98 13.15
C ARG A 102 0.25 4.51 12.78
N LEU A 103 0.71 5.58 13.44
CA LEU A 103 2.06 6.12 13.25
C LEU A 103 3.13 5.09 13.64
N GLN A 104 2.97 4.38 14.76
CA GLN A 104 3.91 3.34 15.16
C GLN A 104 3.94 2.19 14.14
N THR A 105 2.78 1.74 13.67
CA THR A 105 2.71 0.69 12.63
C THR A 105 3.34 1.19 11.32
N GLY A 106 3.18 2.48 11.00
CA GLY A 106 3.87 3.12 9.89
C GLY A 106 5.39 3.14 10.05
N TYR A 107 5.90 3.41 11.25
CA TYR A 107 7.34 3.33 11.54
C TYR A 107 7.89 1.90 11.40
N ILE A 108 7.14 0.89 11.85
CA ILE A 108 7.48 -0.53 11.65
C ILE A 108 7.54 -0.83 10.15
N ALA A 109 6.53 -0.42 9.38
CA ALA A 109 6.52 -0.57 7.92
C ALA A 109 7.68 0.15 7.23
N LEU A 110 8.07 1.33 7.72
CA LEU A 110 9.22 2.09 7.23
C LEU A 110 10.52 1.29 7.36
N ASN A 111 10.72 0.64 8.51
CA ASN A 111 11.91 -0.20 8.75
C ASN A 111 11.91 -1.48 7.94
N HIS A 112 10.75 -2.07 7.67
CA HIS A 112 10.67 -3.17 6.71
C HIS A 112 11.02 -2.73 5.28
N ALA A 113 10.53 -1.57 4.85
CA ALA A 113 10.82 -1.04 3.51
C ALA A 113 12.28 -0.58 3.36
N LEU A 114 12.85 -0.04 4.44
CA LEU A 114 14.21 0.49 4.51
C LEU A 114 14.96 -0.14 5.70
N PRO A 115 15.46 -1.38 5.60
CA PRO A 115 16.11 -2.06 6.74
C PRO A 115 17.37 -1.36 7.29
N TRP A 116 17.96 -0.46 6.50
CA TRP A 116 19.10 0.36 6.90
C TRP A 116 18.68 1.60 7.71
N PHE A 117 17.39 1.93 7.75
CA PHE A 117 16.87 3.18 8.31
C PHE A 117 17.12 3.26 9.82
N HIS A 118 16.49 2.40 10.63
CA HIS A 118 16.71 2.40 12.08
C HIS A 118 18.18 2.38 12.52
N PRO A 119 19.08 1.52 11.99
CA PRO A 119 20.47 1.47 12.45
C PRO A 119 21.33 2.66 11.99
N ARG A 120 20.88 3.49 11.04
CA ARG A 120 21.66 4.61 10.50
C ARG A 120 21.01 5.98 10.68
N ALA A 121 19.70 6.04 10.95
CA ALA A 121 18.96 7.29 11.06
C ALA A 121 19.50 8.19 12.19
N SER A 122 19.98 7.58 13.28
CA SER A 122 20.61 8.31 14.40
C SER A 122 22.00 8.88 14.09
N ASP A 123 22.67 8.39 13.04
CA ASP A 123 24.02 8.82 12.64
C ASP A 123 24.01 9.89 11.54
N LEU A 124 22.84 10.17 10.97
CA LEU A 124 22.63 11.13 9.89
C LEU A 124 22.02 12.43 10.44
N GLU A 125 22.43 13.58 9.90
CA GLU A 125 21.73 14.84 10.17
C GLU A 125 20.32 14.76 9.59
N TYR A 126 19.32 14.95 10.46
CA TYR A 126 17.90 14.72 10.20
C TYR A 126 17.38 15.42 8.94
N ASP A 127 17.79 16.66 8.73
CA ASP A 127 17.25 17.52 7.67
C ASP A 127 17.68 17.08 6.26
N ASP A 128 18.83 16.40 6.12
CA ASP A 128 19.38 16.05 4.81
C ASP A 128 18.71 14.81 4.21
N TYR A 129 18.52 13.73 4.97
CA TYR A 129 17.95 12.49 4.41
C TYR A 129 16.41 12.48 4.39
N SER A 130 15.75 13.11 5.36
CA SER A 130 14.28 13.17 5.46
C SER A 130 13.68 13.85 4.23
N TYR A 131 14.23 15.00 3.85
CA TYR A 131 13.85 15.74 2.64
C TYR A 131 14.06 14.91 1.37
N MET A 132 15.19 14.22 1.24
CA MET A 132 15.48 13.39 0.06
C MET A 132 14.55 12.17 -0.03
N LEU A 133 14.27 11.51 1.09
CA LEU A 133 13.30 10.42 1.15
C LEU A 133 11.91 10.90 0.76
N LYS A 134 11.45 12.02 1.32
CA LYS A 134 10.16 12.64 0.97
C LYS A 134 10.08 13.00 -0.51
N LYS A 135 11.12 13.65 -1.05
CA LYS A 135 11.24 13.98 -2.48
C LYS A 135 11.12 12.73 -3.36
N GLY A 136 11.81 11.65 -2.99
CA GLY A 136 11.70 10.36 -3.66
C GLY A 136 10.29 9.77 -3.61
N ALA A 137 9.68 9.81 -2.43
CA ALA A 137 8.34 9.28 -2.15
C ALA A 137 7.27 10.01 -2.99
N ASP A 138 7.31 11.34 -3.00
CA ASP A 138 6.33 12.16 -3.73
C ASP A 138 6.55 12.10 -5.25
N ALA A 139 7.80 12.05 -5.71
CA ALA A 139 8.11 11.84 -7.12
C ALA A 139 7.57 10.49 -7.62
N ALA A 140 7.76 9.41 -6.85
CA ALA A 140 7.21 8.10 -7.17
C ALA A 140 5.68 8.11 -7.27
N ARG A 141 5.00 8.79 -6.34
CA ARG A 141 3.55 8.97 -6.37
C ARG A 141 3.09 9.75 -7.59
N GLY A 142 3.79 10.83 -7.95
CA GLY A 142 3.50 11.64 -9.12
C GLY A 142 3.66 10.86 -10.44
N ASP A 143 4.71 10.04 -10.55
CA ASP A 143 4.95 9.16 -11.70
C ASP A 143 3.80 8.15 -11.87
N ASP A 144 3.40 7.49 -10.77
CA ASP A 144 2.31 6.50 -10.78
C ASP A 144 0.95 7.15 -11.10
N THR A 145 0.69 8.33 -10.53
CA THR A 145 -0.50 9.13 -10.79
C THR A 145 -0.61 9.42 -12.29
N SER A 146 0.45 9.98 -12.87
CA SER A 146 0.48 10.34 -14.30
C SER A 146 0.32 9.13 -15.19
N LYS A 147 0.96 8.01 -14.84
CA LYS A 147 0.87 6.74 -15.58
C LYS A 147 -0.56 6.17 -15.58
N LEU A 148 -1.24 6.15 -14.43
CA LEU A 148 -2.56 5.55 -14.32
C LEU A 148 -3.67 6.38 -14.98
N LYS A 149 -3.49 7.70 -15.12
CA LYS A 149 -4.48 8.57 -15.79
C LYS A 149 -4.86 8.05 -17.19
N SER A 150 -3.88 7.76 -18.04
CA SER A 150 -4.13 7.28 -19.40
C SER A 150 -4.48 5.79 -19.42
N LEU A 151 -3.74 4.96 -18.67
CA LEU A 151 -3.96 3.51 -18.66
C LEU A 151 -5.37 3.11 -18.21
N VAL A 152 -5.91 3.75 -17.17
CA VAL A 152 -7.25 3.42 -16.66
C VAL A 152 -8.32 3.78 -17.70
N ALA A 153 -8.17 4.89 -18.42
CA ALA A 153 -9.08 5.24 -19.51
C ALA A 153 -9.04 4.18 -20.63
N ASP A 154 -7.84 3.76 -21.04
CA ASP A 154 -7.66 2.70 -22.04
C ASP A 154 -8.31 1.38 -21.63
N TRP A 155 -8.15 0.97 -20.36
CA TRP A 155 -8.74 -0.28 -19.85
C TRP A 155 -10.27 -0.20 -19.83
N ILE A 156 -10.84 0.90 -19.34
CA ILE A 156 -12.29 1.10 -19.33
C ILE A 156 -12.86 1.10 -20.74
N ASN A 157 -12.24 1.83 -21.67
CA ASN A 157 -12.69 1.89 -23.06
C ASN A 157 -12.67 0.51 -23.74
N ARG A 158 -11.63 -0.30 -23.47
CA ARG A 158 -11.49 -1.64 -24.05
C ARG A 158 -12.44 -2.66 -23.44
N GLU A 159 -12.53 -2.68 -22.11
CA GLU A 159 -13.14 -3.78 -21.36
C GLU A 159 -14.60 -3.52 -21.01
N LEU A 160 -14.91 -2.28 -20.59
CA LEU A 160 -16.25 -1.91 -20.14
C LEU A 160 -17.07 -1.22 -21.24
N LYS A 161 -16.43 -0.79 -22.34
CA LYS A 161 -17.07 -0.24 -23.54
C LYS A 161 -18.17 0.79 -23.19
N PRO A 162 -17.81 1.90 -22.52
CA PRO A 162 -18.78 2.94 -22.15
C PRO A 162 -19.44 3.54 -23.39
N ASP A 163 -20.69 3.98 -23.27
CA ASP A 163 -21.41 4.67 -24.36
C ASP A 163 -20.66 5.92 -24.84
N SER A 164 -20.05 6.65 -23.89
CA SER A 164 -19.13 7.74 -24.15
C SER A 164 -17.71 7.31 -23.75
N PRO A 165 -16.79 7.11 -24.72
CA PRO A 165 -15.40 6.80 -24.45
C PRO A 165 -14.74 7.83 -23.55
N ILE A 166 -13.91 7.36 -22.64
CA ILE A 166 -13.13 8.21 -21.73
C ILE A 166 -11.91 8.72 -22.48
N ASP A 167 -11.71 10.04 -22.46
CA ASP A 167 -10.49 10.66 -22.96
C ASP A 167 -9.29 10.28 -22.06
N PRO A 168 -8.22 9.66 -22.60
CA PRO A 168 -7.02 9.33 -21.83
C PRO A 168 -6.26 10.55 -21.30
N GLU A 169 -6.33 11.69 -22.00
CA GLU A 169 -5.58 12.91 -21.72
C GLU A 169 -6.40 13.92 -20.90
N ASP A 170 -7.73 13.88 -21.00
CA ASP A 170 -8.63 14.74 -20.23
C ASP A 170 -9.45 13.97 -19.17
N LYS A 171 -9.38 14.47 -17.93
CA LYS A 171 -10.16 13.94 -16.81
C LYS A 171 -11.51 14.65 -16.63
N HIS A 172 -11.74 15.79 -17.27
CA HIS A 172 -12.89 16.64 -17.00
C HIS A 172 -14.22 15.89 -17.08
N TYR A 173 -14.37 15.01 -18.08
CA TYR A 173 -15.59 14.23 -18.30
C TYR A 173 -15.62 12.87 -17.58
N ARG A 174 -14.68 12.57 -16.67
CA ARG A 174 -14.66 11.36 -15.84
C ARG A 174 -15.53 11.55 -14.59
N GLY A 175 -15.31 10.73 -13.55
CA GLY A 175 -16.06 10.81 -12.30
C GLY A 175 -17.54 10.49 -12.50
N PHE A 176 -18.42 11.16 -11.75
CA PHE A 176 -19.87 10.96 -11.84
C PHE A 176 -20.51 11.55 -13.11
N ILE A 177 -19.76 12.31 -13.92
CA ILE A 177 -20.23 12.82 -15.21
C ILE A 177 -20.36 11.64 -16.20
N ASN A 178 -19.37 10.75 -16.26
CA ASN A 178 -19.42 9.55 -17.09
C ASN A 178 -20.10 8.39 -16.34
N ASP A 179 -21.06 7.73 -16.97
CA ASP A 179 -21.83 6.65 -16.35
C ASP A 179 -20.98 5.46 -15.91
N THR A 180 -19.94 5.09 -16.67
CA THR A 180 -19.08 3.96 -16.32
C THR A 180 -18.14 4.30 -15.17
N CYS A 181 -17.50 5.47 -15.19
CA CYS A 181 -16.71 5.95 -14.05
C CYS A 181 -17.56 6.13 -12.80
N GLY A 182 -18.74 6.72 -12.96
CA GLY A 182 -19.68 6.95 -11.86
C GLY A 182 -20.12 5.64 -11.22
N ARG A 183 -20.49 4.63 -12.02
CA ARG A 183 -20.80 3.28 -11.52
C ARG A 183 -19.65 2.65 -10.74
N LEU A 184 -18.41 2.81 -11.22
CA LEU A 184 -17.21 2.27 -10.54
C LEU A 184 -16.91 2.99 -9.23
N LEU A 185 -17.17 4.30 -9.15
CA LEU A 185 -16.98 5.11 -7.95
C LEU A 185 -18.16 5.04 -6.98
N CYS A 186 -19.33 4.61 -7.44
CA CYS A 186 -20.54 4.51 -6.66
C CYS A 186 -20.35 3.54 -5.50
N LEU A 187 -20.95 3.89 -4.36
CA LEU A 187 -21.06 3.01 -3.20
C LEU A 187 -21.90 1.78 -3.58
N THR A 188 -21.53 0.61 -3.05
CA THR A 188 -22.19 -0.64 -3.42
C THR A 188 -23.58 -0.80 -2.82
N GLU A 189 -23.96 0.03 -1.83
CA GLU A 189 -25.34 0.08 -1.31
C GLU A 189 -26.29 0.91 -2.22
N LEU A 190 -25.74 1.67 -3.18
CA LEU A 190 -26.50 2.52 -4.09
C LEU A 190 -26.55 1.92 -5.51
N ASP A 191 -27.75 1.66 -6.02
CA ASP A 191 -27.93 1.16 -7.39
C ASP A 191 -27.76 2.29 -8.41
N TRP A 192 -26.58 2.37 -9.02
CA TRP A 192 -26.27 3.34 -10.07
C TRP A 192 -27.22 3.28 -11.28
N ASN A 193 -27.86 2.12 -11.53
CA ASN A 193 -28.81 2.00 -12.65
C ASN A 193 -30.13 2.72 -12.38
N SER A 194 -30.43 3.06 -11.12
CA SER A 194 -31.57 3.89 -10.77
C SER A 194 -31.32 5.34 -11.22
N PRO A 195 -32.15 5.90 -12.12
CA PRO A 195 -31.98 7.28 -12.59
C PRO A 195 -32.05 8.30 -11.44
N THR A 196 -32.87 8.03 -10.43
CA THR A 196 -33.00 8.89 -9.23
C THR A 196 -31.73 8.89 -8.40
N ILE A 197 -31.14 7.72 -8.16
CA ILE A 197 -29.87 7.60 -7.41
C ILE A 197 -28.75 8.28 -8.19
N ARG A 198 -28.63 8.01 -9.48
CA ARG A 198 -27.61 8.63 -10.34
C ARG A 198 -27.74 10.15 -10.39
N ALA A 199 -28.96 10.68 -10.47
CA ALA A 199 -29.19 12.13 -10.39
C ALA A 199 -28.82 12.68 -9.01
N GLY A 200 -29.27 12.03 -7.93
CA GLY A 200 -28.95 12.43 -6.56
C GLY A 200 -27.45 12.49 -6.28
N ILE A 201 -26.68 11.50 -6.76
CA ILE A 201 -25.21 11.49 -6.63
C ILE A 201 -24.58 12.66 -7.41
N ARG A 202 -25.05 12.91 -8.65
CA ARG A 202 -24.53 14.01 -9.49
C ARG A 202 -24.82 15.38 -8.90
N ASP A 203 -25.99 15.54 -8.31
CA ASP A 203 -26.45 16.79 -7.69
C ASP A 203 -25.95 16.94 -6.26
N ARG A 204 -25.29 15.92 -5.70
CA ARG A 204 -24.85 15.84 -4.29
C ARG A 204 -26.00 16.07 -3.31
N ALA A 205 -27.16 15.51 -3.63
CA ALA A 205 -28.34 15.60 -2.77
C ALA A 205 -28.13 14.80 -1.47
N ASP A 206 -28.76 15.26 -0.39
CA ASP A 206 -28.71 14.60 0.91
C ASP A 206 -29.12 13.13 0.79
N GLY A 207 -28.32 12.23 1.39
CA GLY A 207 -28.53 10.79 1.31
C GLY A 207 -27.93 10.10 0.07
N TYR A 208 -27.37 10.86 -0.89
CA TYR A 208 -26.71 10.32 -2.08
C TYR A 208 -25.22 10.71 -2.19
N VAL A 209 -24.66 11.23 -1.10
CA VAL A 209 -23.26 11.66 -1.06
C VAL A 209 -22.35 10.43 -0.97
N VAL A 210 -21.40 10.33 -1.91
CA VAL A 210 -20.40 9.26 -1.94
C VAL A 210 -19.21 9.64 -1.07
N THR A 211 -19.11 9.05 0.11
CA THR A 211 -18.03 9.28 1.09
C THR A 211 -17.11 8.06 1.22
N GLU A 212 -16.03 8.19 1.97
CA GLU A 212 -15.07 7.13 2.31
C GLU A 212 -15.61 6.05 3.26
N MET A 213 -16.81 6.26 3.80
CA MET A 213 -17.39 5.39 4.84
C MET A 213 -17.94 4.08 4.27
N SER A 214 -18.06 3.99 2.95
CA SER A 214 -18.54 2.81 2.23
C SER A 214 -17.60 2.46 1.06
N TRP A 215 -17.61 1.19 0.66
CA TRP A 215 -16.69 0.71 -0.37
C TRP A 215 -17.21 1.01 -1.78
N PRO A 216 -16.39 1.67 -2.62
CA PRO A 216 -16.76 1.88 -4.02
C PRO A 216 -16.71 0.57 -4.82
N ALA A 217 -17.58 0.47 -5.83
CA ALA A 217 -17.71 -0.72 -6.67
C ALA A 217 -16.39 -1.17 -7.32
N PHE A 218 -15.48 -0.25 -7.65
CA PHE A 218 -14.19 -0.59 -8.24
C PHE A 218 -13.29 -1.46 -7.35
N LEU A 219 -13.59 -1.62 -6.05
CA LEU A 219 -12.85 -2.54 -5.18
C LEU A 219 -13.34 -3.99 -5.33
N TYR A 220 -14.55 -4.21 -5.81
CA TYR A 220 -15.18 -5.53 -5.86
C TYR A 220 -14.88 -6.28 -7.15
N GLU A 221 -14.73 -7.59 -7.02
CA GLU A 221 -14.78 -8.54 -8.14
C GLU A 221 -16.03 -8.27 -8.98
N LYS A 222 -15.86 -8.17 -10.31
CA LYS A 222 -16.95 -7.84 -11.26
C LYS A 222 -17.70 -6.54 -10.92
N TYR A 223 -17.10 -5.68 -10.09
CA TYR A 223 -17.63 -4.39 -9.68
C TYR A 223 -18.99 -4.46 -8.99
N THR A 224 -19.28 -5.56 -8.28
CA THR A 224 -20.56 -5.80 -7.62
C THR A 224 -20.33 -6.42 -6.24
N ALA A 225 -20.93 -5.85 -5.20
CA ALA A 225 -20.90 -6.45 -3.86
C ALA A 225 -22.06 -7.42 -3.66
N ASN A 226 -21.79 -8.51 -2.92
CA ASN A 226 -22.86 -9.33 -2.37
C ASN A 226 -23.38 -8.66 -1.08
N GLN A 227 -24.66 -8.26 -1.07
CA GLN A 227 -25.27 -7.58 0.07
C GLN A 227 -25.41 -8.49 1.30
N ASP A 228 -25.46 -9.82 1.10
CA ASP A 228 -25.47 -10.80 2.20
C ASP A 228 -24.06 -11.06 2.75
N ASN A 229 -23.02 -10.66 2.01
CA ASN A 229 -21.63 -10.84 2.39
C ASN A 229 -20.72 -9.79 1.72
N LEU A 230 -20.62 -8.61 2.34
CA LEU A 230 -19.87 -7.48 1.79
C LEU A 230 -18.34 -7.70 1.70
N GLU A 231 -17.79 -8.74 2.33
CA GLU A 231 -16.37 -9.10 2.15
C GLU A 231 -16.16 -9.98 0.90
N GLN A 232 -17.23 -10.56 0.33
CA GLN A 232 -17.11 -11.40 -0.86
C GLN A 232 -16.69 -10.56 -2.07
N GLY A 233 -15.56 -10.94 -2.66
CA GLY A 233 -15.02 -10.25 -3.84
C GLY A 233 -14.36 -8.89 -3.54
N LEU A 234 -14.39 -8.41 -2.29
CA LEU A 234 -13.77 -7.14 -1.92
C LEU A 234 -12.24 -7.19 -2.12
N PHE A 235 -11.69 -6.11 -2.68
CA PHE A 235 -10.30 -5.98 -3.13
C PHE A 235 -9.87 -7.00 -4.19
N LYS A 236 -10.78 -7.47 -5.05
CA LYS A 236 -10.47 -8.44 -6.11
C LYS A 236 -10.89 -7.99 -7.51
N SER A 237 -11.15 -6.70 -7.71
CA SER A 237 -11.52 -6.21 -9.03
C SER A 237 -10.36 -6.30 -10.04
N THR A 238 -10.71 -6.47 -11.31
CA THR A 238 -9.76 -6.49 -12.42
C THR A 238 -9.00 -5.17 -12.53
N LEU A 239 -9.69 -4.03 -12.46
CA LEU A 239 -9.04 -2.71 -12.51
C LEU A 239 -8.04 -2.50 -11.38
N LEU A 240 -8.33 -2.99 -10.16
CA LEU A 240 -7.41 -2.87 -9.03
C LEU A 240 -6.15 -3.72 -9.25
N LEU A 241 -6.30 -4.95 -9.76
CA LEU A 241 -5.17 -5.81 -10.14
C LEU A 241 -4.32 -5.20 -11.27
N GLN A 242 -4.97 -4.63 -12.29
CA GLN A 242 -4.30 -3.96 -13.41
C GLN A 242 -3.52 -2.74 -12.93
N ALA A 243 -4.11 -1.90 -12.08
CA ALA A 243 -3.45 -0.74 -11.49
C ALA A 243 -2.24 -1.16 -10.64
N PHE A 244 -2.37 -2.23 -9.85
CA PHE A 244 -1.27 -2.77 -9.06
C PHE A 244 -0.11 -3.20 -9.95
N LYS A 245 -0.39 -3.99 -11.00
CA LYS A 245 0.64 -4.42 -11.97
C LYS A 245 1.26 -3.24 -12.71
N ALA A 246 0.50 -2.24 -13.12
CA ALA A 246 1.06 -1.07 -13.80
C ALA A 246 2.02 -0.25 -12.91
N ILE A 247 1.76 -0.21 -11.61
CA ILE A 247 2.61 0.48 -10.62
C ILE A 247 3.85 -0.37 -10.29
N PHE A 248 3.67 -1.62 -9.87
CA PHE A 248 4.73 -2.42 -9.26
C PHE A 248 5.48 -3.32 -10.25
N THR A 249 4.87 -3.71 -11.36
CA THR A 249 5.49 -4.56 -12.38
C THR A 249 5.68 -3.78 -13.68
N SER A 250 4.71 -3.83 -14.59
CA SER A 250 4.74 -3.12 -15.86
C SER A 250 3.35 -2.91 -16.45
N PRO A 251 3.15 -1.87 -17.29
CA PRO A 251 1.91 -1.69 -18.04
C PRO A 251 1.55 -2.89 -18.92
N SER A 252 2.54 -3.58 -19.49
CA SER A 252 2.31 -4.78 -20.32
C SER A 252 1.69 -5.91 -19.50
N SER A 253 2.23 -6.19 -18.30
CA SER A 253 1.65 -7.22 -17.43
C SER A 253 0.24 -6.89 -16.93
N ALA A 254 -0.14 -5.61 -16.88
CA ALA A 254 -1.51 -5.22 -16.57
C ALA A 254 -2.49 -5.61 -17.69
N ARG A 255 -2.06 -5.58 -18.96
CA ARG A 255 -2.91 -5.97 -20.11
C ARG A 255 -3.25 -7.45 -20.14
N GLU A 256 -2.48 -8.28 -19.44
CA GLU A 256 -2.68 -9.73 -19.36
C GLU A 256 -3.74 -10.13 -18.31
N VAL A 257 -4.19 -9.18 -17.47
CA VAL A 257 -5.28 -9.45 -16.52
C VAL A 257 -6.58 -9.49 -17.30
N THR A 258 -7.25 -10.64 -17.30
CA THR A 258 -8.56 -10.81 -17.94
C THR A 258 -9.69 -10.39 -17.00
N ALA A 259 -10.74 -9.76 -17.55
CA ALA A 259 -11.89 -9.29 -16.78
C ALA A 259 -12.80 -10.43 -16.29
N ASP A 260 -12.84 -11.53 -17.02
CA ASP A 260 -13.74 -12.68 -16.77
C ASP A 260 -13.03 -13.89 -16.16
N GLY A 261 -11.71 -13.81 -16.01
CA GLY A 261 -10.92 -14.91 -15.47
C GLY A 261 -11.03 -14.99 -13.96
N ASP A 262 -11.26 -16.19 -13.43
CA ASP A 262 -11.17 -16.40 -12.00
C ASP A 262 -9.71 -16.27 -11.51
N ALA A 263 -9.51 -16.40 -10.20
CA ALA A 263 -8.18 -16.41 -9.59
C ALA A 263 -7.21 -17.39 -10.27
N ALA A 264 -7.71 -18.56 -10.71
CA ALA A 264 -6.91 -19.58 -11.36
C ALA A 264 -6.53 -19.18 -12.78
N ASP A 265 -7.42 -18.51 -13.52
CA ASP A 265 -7.16 -17.97 -14.85
C ASP A 265 -6.09 -16.87 -14.83
N VAL A 266 -6.12 -15.98 -13.83
CA VAL A 266 -5.06 -14.96 -13.64
C VAL A 266 -3.72 -15.63 -13.35
N ILE A 267 -3.70 -16.65 -12.47
CA ILE A 267 -2.48 -17.41 -12.14
C ILE A 267 -1.96 -18.18 -13.35
N GLU A 268 -2.84 -18.82 -14.12
CA GLU A 268 -2.46 -19.58 -15.32
C GLU A 268 -1.95 -18.67 -16.43
N THR A 269 -2.59 -17.51 -16.64
CA THR A 269 -2.13 -16.51 -17.61
C THR A 269 -0.74 -16.00 -17.26
N ASN A 270 -0.50 -15.67 -15.99
CA ASN A 270 0.83 -15.31 -15.49
C ASN A 270 1.86 -16.45 -15.72
N ARG A 271 1.44 -17.72 -15.59
CA ARG A 271 2.28 -18.89 -15.87
C ARG A 271 2.64 -19.02 -17.35
N ARG A 272 1.73 -18.70 -18.26
CA ARG A 272 1.99 -18.68 -19.71
C ARG A 272 2.92 -17.54 -20.08
N ALA A 273 2.64 -16.32 -19.59
CA ALA A 273 3.50 -15.16 -19.81
C ALA A 273 4.95 -15.40 -19.34
N LYS A 274 5.15 -16.14 -18.24
CA LYS A 274 6.49 -16.55 -17.76
C LYS A 274 7.25 -17.43 -18.76
N LYS A 275 6.57 -18.34 -19.47
CA LYS A 275 7.22 -19.20 -20.49
C LYS A 275 7.71 -18.37 -21.68
N ASP A 276 6.93 -17.37 -22.06
CA ASP A 276 7.26 -16.47 -23.18
C ASP A 276 8.36 -15.46 -22.80
N PHE A 277 8.41 -15.05 -21.52
CA PHE A 277 9.44 -14.16 -20.96
C PHE A 277 10.87 -14.71 -21.08
N ASN A 278 11.05 -16.03 -21.03
CA ASN A 278 12.36 -16.66 -21.25
C ASN A 278 12.88 -16.50 -22.68
N SER A 279 12.07 -16.01 -23.63
CA SER A 279 12.47 -15.73 -25.01
C SER A 279 12.75 -14.25 -25.30
N CYS A 280 12.41 -13.33 -24.38
CA CYS A 280 12.41 -11.89 -24.66
C CYS A 280 13.60 -11.16 -23.98
N LYS A 281 14.20 -10.23 -24.73
CA LYS A 281 15.40 -9.44 -24.39
C LYS A 281 15.26 -8.65 -23.08
N LYS A 282 16.41 -8.45 -22.40
CA LYS A 282 16.66 -7.64 -21.18
C LYS A 282 15.50 -6.70 -20.80
N VAL A 283 14.66 -7.14 -19.87
CA VAL A 283 13.57 -6.34 -19.29
C VAL A 283 14.15 -5.38 -18.24
N LYS A 284 13.69 -4.12 -18.26
CA LYS A 284 14.02 -3.13 -17.22
C LYS A 284 13.57 -3.66 -15.85
N THR A 285 14.39 -3.51 -14.82
CA THR A 285 14.06 -3.91 -13.44
C THR A 285 12.69 -3.34 -13.03
N HIS A 286 11.76 -4.20 -12.61
CA HIS A 286 10.43 -3.78 -12.18
C HIS A 286 10.46 -3.07 -10.82
N VAL A 287 9.48 -2.19 -10.55
CA VAL A 287 9.43 -1.40 -9.30
C VAL A 287 9.44 -2.30 -8.07
N ALA A 288 8.66 -3.39 -8.07
CA ALA A 288 8.66 -4.39 -7.02
C ALA A 288 10.06 -4.93 -6.72
N GLN A 289 10.87 -5.20 -7.74
CA GLN A 289 12.25 -5.66 -7.58
C GLN A 289 13.16 -4.54 -7.07
N ILE A 290 12.99 -3.30 -7.54
CA ILE A 290 13.76 -2.12 -7.09
C ILE A 290 13.55 -1.87 -5.59
N ILE A 291 12.31 -1.95 -5.13
CA ILE A 291 11.94 -1.72 -3.72
C ILE A 291 12.01 -3.00 -2.87
N LYS A 292 12.45 -4.13 -3.45
CA LYS A 292 12.53 -5.45 -2.79
C LYS A 292 11.21 -5.92 -2.17
N MET A 293 10.10 -5.72 -2.88
CA MET A 293 8.79 -6.22 -2.50
C MET A 293 8.72 -7.73 -2.77
N HIS A 294 8.73 -8.53 -1.70
CA HIS A 294 8.65 -9.99 -1.74
C HIS A 294 7.25 -10.55 -1.48
N ALA A 295 6.32 -9.72 -1.02
CA ALA A 295 4.92 -10.02 -0.82
C ALA A 295 4.10 -8.74 -1.05
N VAL A 296 2.86 -8.87 -1.49
CA VAL A 296 1.92 -7.74 -1.51
C VAL A 296 1.56 -7.38 -0.08
N THR A 297 1.59 -6.08 0.25
CA THR A 297 1.26 -5.58 1.61
C THR A 297 -0.10 -4.87 1.61
N ALA A 298 -0.74 -4.81 2.78
CA ALA A 298 -1.96 -4.04 3.02
C ALA A 298 -1.86 -2.60 2.48
N ARG A 299 -0.82 -1.89 2.92
CA ARG A 299 -0.51 -0.51 2.52
C ARG A 299 -0.30 -0.37 1.01
N SER A 300 0.27 -1.37 0.34
CA SER A 300 0.40 -1.33 -1.13
C SER A 300 -0.93 -1.48 -1.87
N ILE A 301 -1.88 -2.24 -1.33
CA ILE A 301 -3.24 -2.34 -1.88
C ILE A 301 -3.98 -1.01 -1.66
N ALA A 302 -3.92 -0.46 -0.44
CA ALA A 302 -4.50 0.84 -0.12
C ALA A 302 -3.98 1.95 -1.05
N TYR A 303 -2.67 1.94 -1.34
CA TYR A 303 -2.04 2.91 -2.23
C TYR A 303 -2.63 2.86 -3.63
N VAL A 304 -2.72 1.64 -4.18
CA VAL A 304 -3.25 1.41 -5.52
C VAL A 304 -4.74 1.76 -5.57
N ALA A 305 -5.51 1.48 -4.51
CA ALA A 305 -6.91 1.85 -4.42
C ALA A 305 -7.10 3.38 -4.46
N CYS A 306 -6.32 4.15 -3.69
CA CYS A 306 -6.36 5.62 -3.75
C CYS A 306 -5.95 6.13 -5.14
N GLN A 307 -4.91 5.57 -5.74
CA GLN A 307 -4.46 5.95 -7.09
C GLN A 307 -5.50 5.66 -8.17
N LEU A 308 -6.16 4.50 -8.08
CA LEU A 308 -7.21 4.08 -9.02
C LEU A 308 -8.45 4.96 -8.87
N ARG A 309 -8.93 5.21 -7.65
CA ARG A 309 -10.03 6.15 -7.39
C ARG A 309 -9.70 7.52 -7.98
N PHE A 310 -8.49 8.02 -7.75
CA PHE A 310 -8.06 9.28 -8.33
C PHE A 310 -8.13 9.21 -9.86
N ALA A 311 -7.61 8.18 -10.52
CA ALA A 311 -7.67 8.06 -11.98
C ALA A 311 -9.10 8.01 -12.55
N LEU A 312 -10.06 7.46 -11.80
CA LEU A 312 -11.49 7.41 -12.13
C LEU A 312 -12.24 8.73 -11.91
N SER A 313 -11.80 9.55 -10.95
CA SER A 313 -12.41 10.85 -10.64
C SER A 313 -12.21 11.88 -11.78
N SER A 314 -12.99 12.97 -11.75
CA SER A 314 -12.82 14.10 -12.67
C SER A 314 -11.75 15.12 -12.23
N VAL A 315 -11.12 14.91 -11.06
CA VAL A 315 -10.16 15.87 -10.51
C VAL A 315 -8.83 15.86 -11.27
N SER A 316 -8.34 17.03 -11.71
CA SER A 316 -7.10 17.12 -12.49
C SER A 316 -5.82 16.96 -11.66
N SER A 317 -5.83 17.38 -10.40
CA SER A 317 -4.68 17.38 -9.48
C SER A 317 -4.95 16.63 -8.16
N TRP A 318 -3.93 15.96 -7.64
CA TRP A 318 -4.06 15.22 -6.38
C TRP A 318 -4.34 16.15 -5.19
N ARG A 319 -5.27 15.75 -4.33
CA ARG A 319 -5.65 16.41 -3.08
C ARG A 319 -6.19 15.37 -2.11
N SER A 320 -6.10 15.63 -0.81
CA SER A 320 -6.65 14.74 0.23
C SER A 320 -8.17 14.69 0.19
N VAL A 321 -8.84 15.79 -0.16
CA VAL A 321 -10.31 15.87 -0.24
C VAL A 321 -10.75 16.10 -1.68
N ASP A 322 -11.61 15.22 -2.18
CA ASP A 322 -12.23 15.27 -3.50
C ASP A 322 -13.75 15.41 -3.37
N GLY A 323 -14.21 16.66 -3.30
CA GLY A 323 -15.62 16.93 -3.00
C GLY A 323 -15.95 16.50 -1.58
N ASP A 324 -16.83 15.51 -1.46
CA ASP A 324 -17.30 14.97 -0.18
C ASP A 324 -16.57 13.68 0.23
N PHE A 325 -15.49 13.33 -0.48
CA PHE A 325 -14.70 12.14 -0.23
C PHE A 325 -13.31 12.51 0.27
N ASP A 326 -12.90 11.95 1.42
CA ASP A 326 -11.56 12.14 1.96
C ASP A 326 -10.69 10.88 1.78
N TYR A 327 -9.55 11.06 1.12
CA TYR A 327 -8.59 9.99 0.86
C TYR A 327 -7.83 9.54 2.11
N ILE A 328 -7.69 10.39 3.14
CA ILE A 328 -7.01 10.02 4.39
C ILE A 328 -7.77 8.91 5.12
N PRO A 329 -9.04 9.10 5.53
CA PRO A 329 -9.83 8.05 6.14
C PRO A 329 -10.09 6.89 5.17
N PHE A 330 -10.22 7.12 3.85
CA PHE A 330 -10.30 6.00 2.90
C PHE A 330 -9.06 5.09 2.94
N TRP A 331 -7.86 5.68 2.94
CA TRP A 331 -6.62 4.94 3.09
C TRP A 331 -6.57 4.20 4.43
N GLN A 332 -6.91 4.89 5.52
CA GLN A 332 -6.91 4.31 6.87
C GLN A 332 -7.90 3.14 6.97
N ASN A 333 -9.12 3.27 6.44
CA ASN A 333 -10.12 2.21 6.42
C ASN A 333 -9.62 0.96 5.69
N ILE A 334 -8.92 1.13 4.54
CA ILE A 334 -8.34 -0.02 3.83
C ILE A 334 -7.21 -0.63 4.66
N VAL A 335 -6.30 0.18 5.20
CA VAL A 335 -5.19 -0.32 6.02
C VAL A 335 -5.72 -1.08 7.24
N ASP A 336 -6.68 -0.52 7.96
CA ASP A 336 -7.28 -1.12 9.16
C ASP A 336 -8.01 -2.43 8.82
N PHE A 337 -8.68 -2.52 7.66
CA PHE A 337 -9.29 -3.79 7.21
C PHE A 337 -8.27 -4.94 7.16
N PHE A 338 -7.03 -4.66 6.75
CA PHE A 338 -5.98 -5.68 6.65
C PHE A 338 -5.13 -5.80 7.92
N GLU A 339 -4.79 -4.69 8.59
CA GLU A 339 -3.82 -4.67 9.70
C GLU A 339 -4.48 -4.80 11.07
N ARG A 340 -5.79 -4.50 11.18
CA ARG A 340 -6.57 -4.59 12.43
C ARG A 340 -7.85 -5.45 12.29
N PRO A 341 -7.78 -6.68 11.71
CA PRO A 341 -8.98 -7.48 11.49
C PRO A 341 -9.60 -7.97 12.82
N PRO A 342 -10.94 -7.96 12.96
CA PRO A 342 -11.61 -8.35 14.20
C PRO A 342 -11.57 -9.87 14.42
N GLY A 343 -10.69 -10.30 15.32
CA GLY A 343 -10.59 -11.69 15.75
C GLY A 343 -9.95 -12.64 14.74
N ARG A 344 -9.80 -13.91 15.16
CA ARG A 344 -9.02 -14.91 14.41
C ARG A 344 -9.60 -15.25 13.05
N ALA A 345 -10.93 -15.27 12.90
CA ALA A 345 -11.58 -15.62 11.65
C ALA A 345 -11.33 -14.56 10.57
N ALA A 346 -11.45 -13.26 10.91
CA ALA A 346 -11.15 -12.17 9.99
C ALA A 346 -9.66 -12.15 9.63
N GLN A 347 -8.77 -12.34 10.62
CA GLN A 347 -7.33 -12.46 10.39
C GLN A 347 -6.99 -13.54 9.34
N GLN A 348 -7.60 -14.72 9.43
CA GLN A 348 -7.38 -15.78 8.44
C GLN A 348 -7.85 -15.40 7.03
N ARG A 349 -8.99 -14.69 6.91
CA ARG A 349 -9.49 -14.22 5.60
C ARG A 349 -8.54 -13.21 4.98
N VAL A 350 -8.08 -12.23 5.77
CA VAL A 350 -7.07 -11.25 5.38
C VAL A 350 -5.77 -11.93 4.93
N THR A 351 -5.24 -12.89 5.71
CA THR A 351 -4.03 -13.61 5.33
C THR A 351 -4.19 -14.35 4.01
N ARG A 352 -5.34 -15.01 3.78
CA ARG A 352 -5.64 -15.67 2.50
C ARG A 352 -5.75 -14.67 1.36
N LEU A 353 -6.32 -13.50 1.59
CA LEU A 353 -6.44 -12.44 0.59
C LEU A 353 -5.07 -11.88 0.18
N LEU A 354 -4.19 -11.59 1.14
CA LEU A 354 -2.81 -11.15 0.85
C LEU A 354 -1.99 -12.23 0.15
N ALA A 355 -2.16 -13.49 0.51
CA ALA A 355 -1.52 -14.61 -0.19
C ALA A 355 -2.02 -14.74 -1.63
N TRP A 356 -3.33 -14.59 -1.85
CA TRP A 356 -3.93 -14.54 -3.18
C TRP A 356 -3.34 -13.40 -4.02
N TRP A 357 -3.32 -12.17 -3.49
CA TRP A 357 -2.70 -11.02 -4.15
C TRP A 357 -1.24 -11.28 -4.51
N THR A 358 -0.48 -11.81 -3.56
CA THR A 358 0.92 -12.17 -3.76
C THR A 358 1.09 -13.18 -4.89
N SER A 359 0.19 -14.17 -5.01
CA SER A 359 0.22 -15.13 -6.11
C SER A 359 -0.11 -14.51 -7.48
N CYS A 360 -1.06 -13.58 -7.55
CA CYS A 360 -1.45 -12.90 -8.79
C CYS A 360 -0.36 -11.94 -9.32
N ILE A 361 0.48 -11.39 -8.43
CA ILE A 361 1.49 -10.40 -8.79
C ILE A 361 2.89 -11.03 -8.91
N LEU A 362 3.31 -11.85 -7.94
CA LEU A 362 4.69 -12.33 -7.82
C LEU A 362 4.97 -13.66 -8.53
N TYR A 363 3.97 -14.32 -9.13
CA TYR A 363 4.25 -15.49 -9.99
C TYR A 363 5.18 -15.14 -11.18
N ILE A 364 5.17 -13.86 -11.59
CA ILE A 364 6.08 -13.28 -12.60
C ILE A 364 7.50 -13.08 -12.05
N LEU A 365 7.68 -12.92 -10.73
CA LEU A 365 8.91 -12.44 -10.11
C LEU A 365 9.83 -13.56 -9.55
N ASN A 366 9.29 -14.76 -9.29
CA ASN A 366 10.08 -15.88 -8.78
C ASN A 366 10.77 -16.66 -9.92
N SER A 367 11.96 -16.22 -10.33
CA SER A 367 12.95 -17.08 -10.97
C SER A 367 13.75 -17.81 -9.88
N PRO A 368 13.76 -19.15 -9.81
CA PRO A 368 14.89 -19.83 -9.19
C PRO A 368 16.08 -19.60 -10.13
N GLN A 369 16.99 -18.68 -9.78
CA GLN A 369 18.32 -18.79 -10.33
C GLN A 369 18.87 -20.11 -9.82
N LEU A 370 19.05 -21.06 -10.73
CA LEU A 370 19.85 -22.24 -10.51
C LEU A 370 21.21 -21.75 -10.01
N ILE A 371 21.44 -21.91 -8.71
CA ILE A 371 22.78 -21.94 -8.16
C ILE A 371 23.41 -23.19 -8.77
N SER A 372 24.11 -23.05 -9.90
CA SER A 372 25.04 -24.08 -10.33
C SER A 372 26.18 -24.05 -9.33
N VAL A 373 26.14 -24.96 -8.36
CA VAL A 373 27.33 -25.34 -7.64
C VAL A 373 28.17 -26.14 -8.63
N SER A 374 29.25 -25.52 -9.10
CA SER A 374 30.42 -26.21 -9.64
C SER A 374 31.52 -26.12 -8.61
#